data_AF-A0A7Z0TV98-F1
#
_entry.id   AF-A0A7Z0TV98-F1
#
_cell.length_a   1.000
_cell.length_b   1.000
_cell.length_c   1.000
_cell.angle_alpha   90.00
_cell.angle_beta   90.00
_cell.angle_gamma   90.00
#
_symmetry.space_group_name_H-M   'P 1'
#
loop_
_entity.id
_entity.type
_entity.pdbx_description
1 polymer ?
#
loop_
_entity_poly.entity_id
_entity_poly.type
_entity_poly.pdbx_seq_one_letter_code
_entity_poly.pdbx_strand_id
1 'polypeptide(L)'
;MSTKLSTLRESPITVYVLELQDGCYYVGQSCKFRERIYQHFTNKGSAWTRLHPPVKVICAKTVKTRDWKVAERIENRLTIFLMRHHGWTRVRGGFWSNTCEISTARNLEHHNKHSVIESGKRSSLPTNSGGGV
;
A
#
# COMPACT_ATOMS: atom_id res chain seq x y z
N MET A 1 -25.70 20.40 5.70
CA MET A 1 -26.24 19.60 4.56
C MET A 1 -25.49 19.93 3.26
N SER A 2 -24.20 19.59 3.13
CA SER A 2 -23.48 19.64 1.84
C SER A 2 -22.17 18.86 1.97
N THR A 3 -22.13 17.60 1.51
CA THR A 3 -20.92 16.76 1.66
C THR A 3 -20.76 15.68 0.59
N LYS A 4 -21.82 15.35 -0.17
CA LYS A 4 -21.77 14.24 -1.14
C LYS A 4 -21.07 14.57 -2.45
N LEU A 5 -20.99 15.84 -2.88
CA LEU A 5 -20.32 16.19 -4.16
C LEU A 5 -18.80 16.30 -4.05
N SER A 6 -18.26 16.71 -2.89
CA SER A 6 -16.82 16.98 -2.75
C SER A 6 -15.93 15.74 -2.79
N THR A 7 -16.52 14.55 -2.66
CA THR A 7 -15.80 13.28 -2.70
C THR A 7 -15.85 12.58 -4.06
N LEU A 8 -16.66 13.08 -5.00
CA LEU A 8 -16.85 12.43 -6.29
C LEU A 8 -15.77 12.83 -7.29
N ARG A 9 -15.29 11.85 -8.05
CA ARG A 9 -14.42 12.02 -9.22
C ARG A 9 -15.24 11.96 -10.51
N GLU A 10 -14.68 12.51 -11.58
CA GLU A 10 -15.28 12.50 -12.93
C GLU A 10 -15.43 11.07 -13.47
N SER A 11 -14.43 10.22 -13.21
CA SER A 11 -14.36 8.84 -13.71
C SER A 11 -14.28 7.83 -12.57
N PRO A 12 -14.72 6.57 -12.80
CA PRO A 12 -14.52 5.48 -11.85
C PRO A 12 -13.06 5.35 -11.41
N ILE A 13 -12.87 4.97 -10.15
CA ILE A 13 -11.54 4.88 -9.56
C ILE A 13 -10.97 3.48 -9.75
N THR A 14 -9.68 3.38 -10.07
CA THR A 14 -8.92 2.14 -10.08
C THR A 14 -8.05 2.07 -8.83
N VAL A 15 -8.16 0.97 -8.09
CA VAL A 15 -7.23 0.60 -7.01
C VAL A 15 -6.21 -0.38 -7.59
N TYR A 16 -4.94 -0.18 -7.28
CA TYR A 16 -3.84 -0.93 -7.89
C TYR A 16 -2.72 -1.25 -6.90
N VAL A 17 -1.90 -2.23 -7.27
CA VAL A 17 -0.70 -2.66 -6.55
C VAL A 17 0.48 -2.67 -7.51
N LEU A 18 1.57 -2.04 -7.08
CA LEU A 18 2.87 -2.09 -7.73
C LEU A 18 3.79 -3.02 -6.95
N GLU A 19 4.45 -3.91 -7.67
CA GLU A 19 5.69 -4.53 -7.20
C GLU A 19 6.83 -3.56 -7.48
N LEU A 20 7.68 -3.34 -6.48
CA LEU A 20 8.81 -2.44 -6.52
C LEU A 20 10.12 -3.22 -6.37
N GLN A 21 11.22 -2.53 -6.61
CA GLN A 21 12.54 -3.01 -6.24
C GLN A 21 12.63 -3.32 -4.74
N ASP A 22 13.67 -4.07 -4.34
CA ASP A 22 13.91 -4.52 -2.96
C ASP A 22 12.77 -5.38 -2.38
N GLY A 23 11.95 -5.96 -3.26
CA GLY A 23 10.72 -6.69 -2.93
C GLY A 23 9.76 -5.87 -2.07
N CYS A 24 9.70 -4.56 -2.30
CA CYS A 24 8.73 -3.66 -1.70
C CYS A 24 7.45 -3.57 -2.55
N TYR A 25 6.37 -3.07 -1.95
CA TYR A 25 5.08 -2.93 -2.61
C TYR A 25 4.46 -1.57 -2.35
N TYR A 26 3.69 -1.09 -3.33
CA TYR A 26 2.89 0.13 -3.18
C TYR A 26 1.44 -0.11 -3.58
N VAL A 27 0.50 0.32 -2.74
CA VAL A 27 -0.93 0.33 -3.04
C VAL A 27 -1.37 1.77 -3.31
N GLY A 28 -2.11 1.97 -4.39
CA GLY A 28 -2.60 3.28 -4.80
C GLY A 28 -4.04 3.24 -5.30
N GLN A 29 -4.68 4.41 -5.35
CA GLN A 29 -5.92 4.64 -6.09
C GLN A 29 -5.82 5.84 -7.05
N SER A 30 -6.52 5.79 -8.18
CA SER A 30 -6.63 6.92 -9.10
C SER A 30 -7.83 6.80 -10.05
N CYS A 31 -8.49 7.92 -10.36
CA CYS A 31 -9.43 8.01 -11.50
C CYS A 31 -8.72 8.26 -12.84
N LYS A 32 -7.42 8.59 -12.81
CA LYS A 32 -6.51 8.77 -13.95
C LYS A 32 -5.41 7.72 -13.86
N PHE A 33 -5.81 6.45 -14.02
CA PHE A 33 -4.96 5.31 -13.69
C PHE A 33 -3.68 5.26 -14.53
N ARG A 34 -3.80 5.38 -15.87
CA ARG A 34 -2.67 5.26 -16.79
C ARG A 34 -1.63 6.34 -16.54
N GLU A 35 -2.08 7.58 -16.37
CA GLU A 35 -1.24 8.74 -16.07
C GLU A 35 -0.52 8.57 -14.74
N ARG A 36 -1.24 8.06 -13.72
CA ARG A 36 -0.66 7.82 -12.40
C ARG A 36 0.38 6.70 -12.42
N ILE A 37 0.14 5.62 -13.17
CA ILE A 37 1.15 4.57 -13.38
C ILE A 37 2.36 5.16 -14.08
N TYR A 38 2.18 5.91 -15.17
CA TYR A 38 3.28 6.56 -15.87
C TYR A 38 4.11 7.46 -14.94
N GLN A 39 3.48 8.25 -14.07
CA GLN A 39 4.18 9.05 -13.07
C GLN A 39 5.06 8.21 -12.13
N HIS A 40 4.54 7.07 -11.64
CA HIS A 40 5.33 6.17 -10.80
C HIS A 40 6.56 5.63 -11.53
N PHE A 41 6.41 5.16 -12.78
CA PHE A 41 7.51 4.61 -13.58
C PHE A 41 8.51 5.67 -14.08
N THR A 42 8.13 6.95 -14.06
CA THR A 42 9.00 8.08 -14.46
C THR A 42 9.54 8.88 -13.28
N ASN A 43 9.63 8.26 -12.10
CA ASN A 43 10.17 8.86 -10.87
C ASN A 43 9.42 10.13 -10.38
N LYS A 44 8.17 10.31 -10.81
CA LYS A 44 7.26 11.40 -10.42
C LYS A 44 6.12 10.90 -9.50
N GLY A 45 6.26 9.68 -8.98
CA GLY A 45 5.29 9.03 -8.11
C GLY A 45 5.41 9.44 -6.64
N SER A 46 4.89 8.57 -5.75
CA SER A 46 5.03 8.76 -4.31
C SER A 46 6.51 8.67 -3.88
N ALA A 47 6.84 9.28 -2.74
CA ALA A 47 8.19 9.21 -2.17
C ALA A 47 8.68 7.76 -2.01
N TRP A 48 7.79 6.85 -1.61
CA TRP A 48 8.11 5.42 -1.52
C TRP A 48 8.46 4.80 -2.88
N THR A 49 7.72 5.09 -3.94
CA THR A 49 8.04 4.58 -5.29
C THR A 49 9.25 5.25 -5.94
N ARG A 50 9.68 6.40 -5.42
CA ARG A 50 10.96 7.01 -5.81
C ARG A 50 12.15 6.38 -5.10
N LEU A 51 11.95 5.98 -3.83
CA LEU A 51 12.94 5.25 -3.03
C LEU A 51 13.11 3.81 -3.54
N HIS A 52 12.00 3.15 -3.88
CA HIS A 52 11.96 1.81 -4.45
C HIS A 52 11.26 1.87 -5.82
N PRO A 53 12.01 2.00 -6.93
CA PRO A 53 11.44 2.11 -8.28
C PRO A 53 10.46 0.97 -8.62
N PRO A 54 9.35 1.25 -9.31
CA PRO A 54 8.41 0.21 -9.73
C PRO A 54 9.01 -0.78 -10.74
N VAL A 55 8.69 -2.06 -10.56
CA VAL A 55 9.02 -3.14 -11.50
C VAL A 55 7.86 -3.42 -12.44
N LYS A 56 6.65 -3.63 -11.88
CA LYS A 56 5.43 -3.91 -12.66
C LYS A 56 4.16 -3.63 -11.86
N VAL A 57 3.04 -3.48 -12.58
CA VAL A 57 1.69 -3.51 -12.00
C VAL A 57 1.29 -4.97 -11.82
N ILE A 58 1.07 -5.40 -10.57
CA ILE A 58 0.68 -6.81 -10.27
C ILE A 58 -0.82 -6.98 -10.05
N CYS A 59 -1.54 -5.90 -9.76
CA CYS A 59 -2.99 -5.90 -9.65
C CYS A 59 -3.54 -4.51 -9.99
N ALA A 60 -4.64 -4.45 -10.72
CA ALA A 60 -5.41 -3.23 -10.93
C ALA A 60 -6.88 -3.58 -11.11
N LYS A 61 -7.76 -2.93 -10.35
CA LYS A 61 -9.20 -3.14 -10.43
C LYS A 61 -9.94 -1.81 -10.37
N THR A 62 -10.66 -1.49 -11.44
CA THR A 62 -11.61 -0.38 -11.43
C THR A 62 -12.79 -0.76 -10.53
N VAL A 63 -12.94 -0.03 -9.44
CA VAL A 63 -14.02 -0.22 -8.47
C VAL A 63 -15.26 0.53 -8.94
N LYS A 64 -16.45 0.00 -8.60
CA LYS A 64 -17.74 0.59 -9.00
C LYS A 64 -18.10 1.82 -8.14
N THR A 65 -17.14 2.73 -7.95
CA THR A 65 -17.35 3.97 -7.22
C THR A 65 -16.53 5.09 -7.85
N ARG A 66 -17.11 6.29 -7.82
CA ARG A 66 -16.45 7.56 -8.11
C ARG A 66 -16.09 8.32 -6.83
N ASP A 67 -16.54 7.86 -5.67
CA ASP A 67 -16.23 8.46 -4.38
C ASP A 67 -14.82 8.01 -3.91
N TRP A 68 -13.90 8.96 -3.78
CA TRP A 68 -12.51 8.68 -3.41
C TRP A 68 -12.36 8.20 -1.97
N LYS A 69 -13.27 8.53 -1.05
CA LYS A 69 -13.26 8.00 0.33
C LYS A 69 -13.72 6.54 0.34
N VAL A 70 -14.64 6.17 -0.54
CA VAL A 70 -15.02 4.76 -0.70
C VAL A 70 -13.84 3.96 -1.23
N ALA A 71 -13.14 4.46 -2.26
CA ALA A 71 -11.97 3.80 -2.82
C ALA A 71 -10.76 3.80 -1.87
N GLU A 72 -10.56 4.85 -1.06
CA GLU A 72 -9.53 4.91 0.01
C GLU A 72 -9.72 3.78 1.03
N ARG A 73 -10.97 3.47 1.42
CA ARG A 73 -11.23 2.33 2.33
C ARG A 73 -10.83 0.99 1.70
N ILE A 74 -10.97 0.84 0.39
CA ILE A 74 -10.55 -0.37 -0.34
C ILE A 74 -9.03 -0.43 -0.41
N GLU A 75 -8.39 0.67 -0.80
CA GLU A 75 -6.93 0.83 -0.81
C GLU A 75 -6.33 0.50 0.56
N ASN A 76 -6.80 1.13 1.63
CA ASN A 76 -6.32 0.90 2.99
C ASN A 76 -6.45 -0.57 3.44
N ARG A 77 -7.57 -1.24 3.11
CA ARG A 77 -7.75 -2.66 3.42
C ARG A 77 -6.73 -3.53 2.67
N LEU A 78 -6.49 -3.23 1.40
CA LEU A 78 -5.52 -3.95 0.58
C LEU A 78 -4.08 -3.71 1.07
N THR A 79 -3.74 -2.47 1.49
CA THR A 79 -2.46 -2.17 2.12
C THR A 79 -2.24 -3.03 3.36
N ILE A 80 -3.20 -3.08 4.29
CA ILE A 80 -3.09 -3.91 5.50
C ILE A 80 -2.99 -5.40 5.17
N PHE A 81 -3.74 -5.88 4.19
CA PHE A 81 -3.65 -7.26 3.73
C PHE A 81 -2.23 -7.60 3.25
N LEU A 82 -1.63 -6.76 2.39
CA LEU A 82 -0.27 -6.96 1.91
C LEU A 82 0.77 -6.78 3.02
N MET A 83 0.59 -5.84 3.94
CA MET A 83 1.49 -5.67 5.10
C MET A 83 1.56 -6.93 5.97
N ARG A 84 0.43 -7.62 6.17
CA ARG A 84 0.39 -8.89 6.91
C ARG A 84 1.10 -10.02 6.19
N HIS A 85 1.09 -10.00 4.86
CA HIS A 85 1.65 -11.08 4.05
C HIS A 85 3.14 -10.89 3.74
N HIS A 86 3.57 -9.66 3.43
CA HIS A 86 4.94 -9.34 3.02
C HIS A 86 5.77 -8.65 4.11
N GLY A 87 5.17 -8.33 5.25
CA GLY A 87 5.77 -7.52 6.30
C GLY A 87 5.47 -6.03 6.09
N TRP A 88 5.06 -5.36 7.17
CA TRP A 88 4.58 -3.99 7.11
C TRP A 88 5.66 -2.98 6.71
N THR A 89 6.92 -3.28 6.96
CA THR A 89 8.07 -2.44 6.58
C THR A 89 8.25 -2.40 5.06
N ARG A 90 7.81 -3.43 4.31
CA ARG A 90 7.98 -3.54 2.85
C ARG A 90 6.81 -2.98 2.04
N VAL A 91 5.71 -2.58 2.67
CA VAL A 91 4.49 -2.16 1.98
C VAL A 91 4.11 -0.76 2.38
N ARG A 92 3.73 0.08 1.40
CA ARG A 92 3.17 1.42 1.64
C ARG A 92 1.93 1.67 0.78
N GLY A 93 1.04 2.54 1.24
CA GLY A 93 -0.17 2.89 0.50
C GLY A 93 -1.24 3.51 1.41
N GLY A 94 -2.21 4.22 0.83
CA GLY A 94 -3.26 4.91 1.59
C GLY A 94 -2.71 5.71 2.78
N PHE A 95 -3.25 5.47 3.98
CA PHE A 95 -2.80 6.13 5.22
C PHE A 95 -1.35 5.84 5.61
N TRP A 96 -0.79 4.73 5.15
CA TRP A 96 0.56 4.27 5.51
C TRP A 96 1.52 4.48 4.33
N SER A 97 1.53 5.67 3.74
CA SER A 97 2.40 6.02 2.61
C SER A 97 3.70 6.74 3.01
N ASN A 98 3.92 6.99 4.30
CA ASN A 98 5.12 7.66 4.80
C ASN A 98 6.34 6.74 4.64
N THR A 99 7.49 7.27 4.22
CA THR A 99 8.71 6.48 4.03
C THR A 99 9.31 6.05 5.38
N CYS A 100 9.14 6.84 6.43
CA CYS A 100 9.64 6.56 7.77
C CYS A 100 8.83 5.43 8.45
N GLU A 101 9.55 4.41 8.91
CA GLU A 101 8.98 3.27 9.62
C GLU A 101 8.34 3.66 10.95
N ILE A 102 8.97 4.54 11.73
CA ILE A 102 8.43 5.01 13.02
C ILE A 102 7.08 5.71 12.81
N SER A 103 7.00 6.61 11.83
CA SER A 103 5.76 7.31 11.48
C SER A 103 4.69 6.32 11.00
N THR A 104 5.09 5.31 10.23
CA THR A 104 4.19 4.27 9.73
C THR A 104 3.67 3.38 10.86
N ALA A 105 4.52 2.96 11.79
CA ALA A 105 4.16 2.16 12.96
C ALA A 105 3.20 2.91 13.87
N ARG A 106 3.49 4.18 14.22
CA ARG A 106 2.59 5.03 15.00
C ARG A 106 1.22 5.19 14.32
N ASN A 107 1.20 5.31 12.99
CA ASN A 107 -0.06 5.41 12.25
C ASN A 107 -0.81 4.06 12.23
N LEU A 108 -0.12 2.92 12.16
CA LEU A 108 -0.75 1.61 12.34
C LEU A 108 -1.38 1.47 13.73
N GLU A 109 -0.70 1.90 14.79
CA GLU A 109 -1.21 1.91 16.17
C GLU A 109 -2.43 2.81 16.30
N HIS A 110 -2.38 4.04 15.78
CA HIS A 110 -3.50 4.98 15.78
C HIS A 110 -4.76 4.41 15.10
N HIS A 111 -4.60 3.55 14.10
CA HIS A 111 -5.69 2.86 13.42
C HIS A 111 -6.03 1.48 14.02
N ASN A 112 -5.54 1.18 15.24
CA ASN A 112 -5.74 -0.08 15.97
C ASN A 112 -5.29 -1.31 15.17
N LYS A 113 -4.14 -1.22 14.49
CA LYS A 113 -3.55 -2.30 13.65
C LYS A 113 -2.33 -2.96 14.28
N HIS A 114 -2.25 -3.02 15.62
CA HIS A 114 -1.14 -3.63 16.36
C HIS A 114 -0.73 -5.03 15.85
N SER A 115 -1.72 -5.88 15.54
CA SER A 115 -1.48 -7.22 14.97
C SER A 115 -0.61 -7.25 13.72
N VAL A 116 -0.62 -6.18 12.91
CA VAL A 116 0.17 -6.06 11.68
C VAL A 116 1.66 -5.88 11.99
N ILE A 117 1.97 -5.15 13.06
CA ILE A 117 3.35 -4.93 13.53
C ILE A 117 3.90 -6.23 14.14
N GLU A 118 3.09 -6.92 14.94
CA GLU A 118 3.46 -8.17 15.61
C GLU A 118 3.72 -9.32 14.62
N SER A 119 2.92 -9.42 13.56
CA SER A 119 3.12 -10.45 12.52
C SER A 119 4.48 -10.36 11.83
N GLY A 120 5.06 -9.15 11.74
CA GLY A 120 6.39 -8.95 11.16
C GLY A 120 7.55 -9.46 12.01
N LYS A 121 7.34 -9.68 13.32
CA LYS A 121 8.37 -10.20 14.24
C LYS A 121 8.51 -11.72 14.21
N ARG A 122 7.52 -12.46 13.68
CA ARG A 122 7.52 -13.94 13.67
C ARG A 122 8.26 -14.56 12.48
N SER A 123 8.50 -13.81 11.41
CA SER A 123 9.20 -14.32 10.21
C SER A 123 10.73 -14.34 10.31
N SER A 124 11.30 -13.93 11.45
CA SER A 124 12.76 -13.86 11.68
C SER A 124 13.29 -14.93 12.65
N LEU A 125 12.54 -15.99 12.95
CA LEU A 125 13.10 -17.12 13.70
C LEU A 125 14.09 -17.87 12.79
N PRO A 126 15.37 -18.02 13.19
CA PRO A 126 16.32 -18.82 12.43
C PRO A 126 15.84 -20.27 12.37
N THR A 127 15.80 -20.87 11.19
CA THR A 127 15.67 -22.31 11.05
C THR A 127 16.91 -22.92 11.70
N ASN A 128 16.73 -23.47 12.90
CA ASN A 128 17.76 -24.25 13.56
C ASN A 128 18.05 -25.47 12.68
N SER A 129 19.15 -25.41 11.92
CA SER A 129 19.77 -26.58 11.33
C SER A 129 20.42 -27.37 12.46
N GLY A 130 19.58 -28.06 13.23
CA GLY A 130 20.00 -29.05 14.20
C GLY A 130 20.55 -30.26 13.46
N GLY A 131 21.87 -30.33 13.38
CA GLY A 131 22.58 -31.58 13.12
C GLY A 131 22.33 -32.61 14.25
N GLY A 132 22.49 -33.88 13.88
CA GLY A 132 22.37 -35.05 14.72
C GLY A 132 21.71 -36.15 13.89
N VAL A 133 22.36 -37.25 13.53
CA VAL A 133 23.61 -37.91 13.96
C VAL A 133 24.21 -38.65 12.77
#